data_AF-A0A497EU48-F1
#
_entry.id   AF-A0A497EU48-F1
#
_cell.length_a   1.000
_cell.length_b   1.000
_cell.length_c   1.000
_cell.angle_alpha   90.00
_cell.angle_beta   90.00
_cell.angle_gamma   90.00
#
_symmetry.space_group_name_H-M   'P 1'
#
loop_
_entity.id
_entity.type
_entity.pdbx_description
1 polymer ?
#
loop_
_entity_poly.entity_id
_entity_poly.type
_entity_poly.pdbx_seq_one_letter_code
_entity_poly.pdbx_strand_id
1 'polypeptide(L)'
;MSSRKFERIGAHSHIKGLGLKNGKALQIADGLVGQIEAREAAGIVVQLVREGKMAGRGVLLVGPPGTGKTAIAIAMAKELGEDVPFVAISGSEIYSAEMKKTEVLTRAMRRAIGVRRREVRKVYEGVVSDLNIRMTRHPYNPFQQVPEGAKIVLKTKAESRALHVDENVAKELIAKQINVGDVVMIDAETGKITKIGKCVESGGEVLDIVVEQKVSMPDGPTAKEREFVHTVTLHDLDVMNARSGSLFSLLFGVEDREISSEVRQRVDESVKRWVDTGRAEILPGVLFIDDVHMLDIEAFSFLGRAMESELAPIIVLATNRGVTKVRGTDVEAPHGIPLDILDRLLIIKTKPYSRDEIKEILKIRAKEEGIELSEEALEKLTSLGEEYSLRYATQLLSPAATKARNSGKKVVEVDDVLSVQSLFVDVKQSSAYLKEMEEKMLK
;
A
#
# COMPACT_ATOMS: atom_id res chain seq x y z
N MET A 1 6.43 -4.24 -19.09
CA MET A 1 5.38 -3.45 -18.42
C MET A 1 5.11 -4.07 -17.06
N SER A 2 5.54 -3.41 -15.98
CA SER A 2 5.06 -3.74 -14.64
C SER A 2 3.55 -3.64 -14.69
N SER A 3 2.83 -4.70 -14.35
CA SER A 3 1.40 -4.59 -14.11
C SER A 3 1.24 -3.46 -13.09
N ARG A 4 0.68 -2.32 -13.50
CA ARG A 4 0.15 -1.37 -12.53
C ARG A 4 -0.87 -2.19 -11.76
N LYS A 5 -0.58 -2.48 -10.48
CA LYS A 5 -1.59 -2.99 -9.56
C LYS A 5 -2.82 -2.13 -9.79
N PHE A 6 -3.94 -2.76 -10.09
CA PHE A 6 -5.22 -2.07 -10.19
C PHE A 6 -5.56 -1.61 -8.77
N GLU A 7 -4.99 -0.49 -8.34
CA GLU A 7 -5.35 0.16 -7.10
C GLU A 7 -6.77 0.68 -7.31
N ARG A 8 -7.74 0.01 -6.69
CA ARG A 8 -9.09 0.56 -6.56
C ARG A 8 -8.92 1.94 -5.91
N ILE A 9 -9.49 2.99 -6.53
CA ILE A 9 -9.54 4.33 -5.95
C ILE A 9 -10.16 4.19 -4.56
N GLY A 10 -9.31 4.31 -3.54
CA GLY A 10 -9.70 4.13 -2.15
C GLY A 10 -9.96 5.49 -1.52
N ALA A 11 -10.52 5.49 -0.33
CA ALA A 11 -10.73 6.74 0.41
C ALA A 11 -9.43 7.51 0.71
N HIS A 12 -8.22 7.04 0.38
CA HIS A 12 -6.97 7.75 0.67
C HIS A 12 -5.93 7.67 -0.45
N SER A 13 -6.29 7.28 -1.68
CA SER A 13 -5.33 7.12 -2.80
C SER A 13 -4.71 8.43 -3.31
N HIS A 14 -5.35 9.58 -3.11
CA HIS A 14 -4.85 10.91 -3.46
C HIS A 14 -3.70 11.40 -2.56
N ILE A 15 -3.47 10.77 -1.41
CA ILE A 15 -2.48 11.21 -0.43
C ILE A 15 -1.08 10.77 -0.85
N LYS A 16 -0.18 11.73 -1.00
CA LYS A 16 1.20 11.52 -1.46
C LYS A 16 2.26 11.77 -0.39
N GLY A 17 1.91 12.44 0.70
CA GLY A 17 2.85 12.84 1.76
C GLY A 17 2.21 13.81 2.74
N LEU A 18 3.00 14.34 3.67
CA LEU A 18 2.49 15.28 4.68
C LEU A 18 2.37 16.72 4.16
N GLY A 19 2.92 17.05 2.99
CA GLY A 19 2.84 18.39 2.39
C GLY A 19 3.56 19.46 3.21
N LEU A 20 4.74 19.11 3.74
CA LEU A 20 5.56 19.98 4.57
C LEU A 20 6.64 20.68 3.74
N LYS A 21 6.89 21.95 4.05
CA LYS A 21 8.03 22.72 3.54
C LYS A 21 8.83 23.27 4.71
N ASN A 22 10.07 22.82 4.87
CA ASN A 22 10.94 23.17 6.01
C ASN A 22 10.25 22.95 7.37
N GLY A 23 9.56 21.82 7.52
CA GLY A 23 8.83 21.47 8.75
C GLY A 23 7.49 22.17 8.94
N LYS A 24 7.07 23.06 8.04
CA LYS A 24 5.77 23.74 8.11
C LYS A 24 4.76 23.18 7.11
N ALA A 25 3.53 22.94 7.55
CA ALA A 25 2.50 22.40 6.66
C ALA A 25 1.91 23.50 5.76
N LEU A 26 1.89 23.24 4.46
CA LEU A 26 1.17 24.11 3.51
C LEU A 26 -0.33 23.86 3.60
N GLN A 27 -1.16 24.90 3.40
CA GLN A 27 -2.62 24.78 3.52
C GLN A 27 -3.20 23.67 2.64
N ILE A 28 -2.69 23.53 1.41
CA ILE A 28 -3.05 22.47 0.46
C ILE A 28 -1.76 21.93 -0.15
N ALA A 29 -1.42 20.67 0.13
CA ALA A 29 -0.25 20.00 -0.46
C ALA A 29 -0.35 18.48 -0.31
N ASP A 30 0.18 17.76 -1.30
CA ASP A 30 0.30 16.28 -1.31
C ASP A 30 -0.99 15.51 -0.98
N GLY A 31 -2.13 16.07 -1.40
CA GLY A 31 -3.45 15.49 -1.20
C GLY A 31 -4.07 15.80 0.18
N LEU A 32 -3.35 16.47 1.08
CA LEU A 32 -3.89 16.94 2.35
C LEU A 32 -4.31 18.41 2.27
N VAL A 33 -5.38 18.73 2.99
CA VAL A 33 -5.94 20.08 3.14
C VAL A 33 -6.04 20.38 4.63
N GLY A 34 -5.57 21.54 5.06
CA GLY A 34 -5.67 21.97 6.45
C GLY A 34 -4.88 21.08 7.41
N GLN A 35 -5.42 20.87 8.61
CA GLN A 35 -4.80 20.10 9.71
C GLN A 35 -3.34 20.46 9.96
N ILE A 36 -3.01 21.76 9.89
CA ILE A 36 -1.62 22.27 9.91
C ILE A 36 -0.86 21.72 11.13
N GLU A 37 -1.37 21.96 12.34
CA GLU A 37 -0.74 21.52 13.59
C GLU A 37 -0.52 20.01 13.63
N ALA A 38 -1.51 19.22 13.19
CA ALA A 38 -1.43 17.76 13.22
C ALA A 38 -0.42 17.22 12.21
N ARG A 39 -0.32 17.84 11.03
CA ARG A 39 0.65 17.50 9.98
C ARG A 39 2.07 17.88 10.36
N GLU A 40 2.26 19.05 10.98
CA GLU A 40 3.56 19.46 11.51
C GLU A 40 4.02 18.53 12.63
N ALA A 41 3.13 18.19 13.56
CA ALA A 41 3.43 17.20 14.61
C ALA A 41 3.78 15.82 14.03
N ALA A 42 3.03 15.36 13.01
CA ALA A 42 3.33 14.13 12.29
C ALA A 42 4.68 14.19 11.57
N GLY A 43 5.06 15.36 11.03
CA GLY A 43 6.37 15.60 10.43
C GLY A 43 7.51 15.46 11.42
N ILE A 44 7.34 15.97 12.64
CA ILE A 44 8.30 15.79 13.73
C ILE A 44 8.43 14.30 14.07
N VAL A 45 7.32 13.55 14.13
CA VAL A 45 7.37 12.10 14.35
C VAL A 45 8.17 11.42 13.24
N VAL A 46 7.91 11.72 11.97
CA VAL A 46 8.66 11.15 10.83
C VAL A 46 10.16 11.45 10.96
N GLN A 47 10.52 12.66 11.39
CA GLN A 47 11.92 13.00 11.66
C GLN A 47 12.51 12.17 12.81
N LEU A 48 11.79 12.01 13.92
CA LEU A 48 12.24 11.17 15.04
C LEU A 48 12.44 9.71 14.63
N VAL A 49 11.60 9.18 13.73
CA VAL A 49 11.78 7.83 13.17
C VAL A 49 13.07 7.76 12.36
N ARG A 50 13.30 8.71 11.45
CA ARG A 50 14.52 8.75 10.62
C ARG A 50 15.79 8.88 11.46
N GLU A 51 15.68 9.53 12.62
CA GLU A 51 16.77 9.66 13.60
C GLU A 51 16.88 8.47 14.58
N GLY A 52 15.99 7.48 14.51
CA GLY A 52 15.98 6.32 15.41
C GLY A 52 15.54 6.62 16.85
N LYS A 53 14.84 7.74 17.09
CA LYS A 53 14.46 8.26 18.43
C LYS A 53 13.02 7.94 18.85
N MET A 54 12.38 6.98 18.17
CA MET A 54 11.01 6.53 18.44
C MET A 54 10.90 5.25 19.28
N ALA A 55 12.01 4.63 19.67
CA ALA A 55 12.01 3.43 20.51
C ALA A 55 11.22 3.67 21.82
N GLY A 56 10.35 2.72 22.19
CA GLY A 56 9.51 2.81 23.37
C GLY A 56 8.32 3.77 23.26
N ARG A 57 8.07 4.38 22.09
CA ARG A 57 7.01 5.39 21.89
C ARG A 57 6.07 5.03 20.76
N GLY A 58 4.78 5.28 20.97
CA GLY A 58 3.76 5.24 19.91
C GLY A 58 3.21 6.62 19.61
N VAL A 59 2.28 6.70 18.66
CA VAL A 59 1.53 7.92 18.34
C VAL A 59 0.05 7.66 18.58
N LEU A 60 -0.65 8.62 19.16
CA LEU A 60 -2.10 8.60 19.30
C LEU A 60 -2.73 9.76 18.54
N LEU A 61 -3.48 9.46 17.49
CA LEU A 61 -4.30 10.43 16.76
C LEU A 61 -5.68 10.52 17.41
N VAL A 62 -5.99 11.69 17.98
CA VAL A 62 -7.25 11.95 18.68
C VAL A 62 -8.07 12.97 17.92
N GLY A 63 -9.36 12.71 17.76
CA GLY A 63 -10.31 13.74 17.34
C GLY A 63 -11.60 13.17 16.78
N PRO A 64 -12.58 14.03 16.46
CA PRO A 64 -13.88 13.61 15.94
C PRO A 64 -13.77 12.70 14.70
N PRO A 65 -14.82 11.92 14.38
CA PRO A 65 -14.90 11.20 13.11
C PRO A 65 -14.76 12.16 11.91
N GLY A 66 -14.09 11.72 10.85
CA GLY A 66 -13.98 12.51 9.60
C GLY A 66 -12.93 13.62 9.60
N THR A 67 -12.08 13.73 10.63
CA THR A 67 -11.01 14.76 10.74
C THR A 67 -9.67 14.37 10.10
N GLY A 68 -9.60 13.23 9.40
CA GLY A 68 -8.40 12.83 8.65
C GLY A 68 -7.31 12.08 9.44
N LYS A 69 -7.62 11.44 10.57
CA LYS A 69 -6.66 10.61 11.33
C LYS A 69 -5.97 9.57 10.45
N THR A 70 -6.75 8.72 9.75
CA THR A 70 -6.21 7.71 8.82
C THR A 70 -5.40 8.34 7.69
N ALA A 71 -5.84 9.51 7.19
CA ALA A 71 -5.14 10.25 6.14
C ALA A 71 -3.75 10.71 6.59
N ILE A 72 -3.62 11.23 7.82
CA ILE A 72 -2.34 11.64 8.40
C ILE A 72 -1.41 10.43 8.60
N ALA A 73 -1.93 9.30 9.09
CA ALA A 73 -1.13 8.08 9.26
C ALA A 73 -0.59 7.54 7.93
N ILE A 74 -1.40 7.56 6.86
CA ILE A 74 -0.97 7.19 5.51
C ILE A 74 0.09 8.19 5.00
N ALA A 75 -0.13 9.48 5.22
CA ALA A 75 0.83 10.51 4.83
C ALA A 75 2.18 10.35 5.54
N MET A 76 2.19 9.97 6.84
CA MET A 76 3.43 9.65 7.56
C MET A 76 4.19 8.48 6.90
N ALA A 77 3.49 7.41 6.53
CA ALA A 77 4.12 6.28 5.84
C ALA A 77 4.72 6.69 4.49
N LYS A 78 3.98 7.48 3.70
CA LYS A 78 4.47 8.00 2.41
C LYS A 78 5.66 8.94 2.56
N GLU A 79 5.67 9.76 3.62
CA GLU A 79 6.79 10.63 3.93
C GLU A 79 8.04 9.82 4.32
N LEU A 80 7.90 8.66 4.97
CA LEU A 80 9.02 7.78 5.29
C LEU A 80 9.64 7.14 4.04
N GLY A 81 8.82 6.83 3.04
CA GLY A 81 9.26 6.34 1.72
C GLY A 81 8.15 5.62 0.95
N GLU A 82 8.27 5.56 -0.37
CA GLU A 82 7.26 4.89 -1.21
C GLU A 82 7.19 3.37 -1.00
N ASP A 83 8.30 2.76 -0.61
CA ASP A 83 8.43 1.33 -0.35
C ASP A 83 8.27 0.96 1.14
N VAL A 84 7.93 1.93 1.99
CA VAL A 84 7.68 1.71 3.41
C VAL A 84 6.32 1.04 3.61
N PRO A 85 6.26 -0.12 4.30
CA PRO A 85 4.98 -0.80 4.53
C PRO A 85 4.03 0.03 5.39
N PHE A 86 2.76 0.05 4.98
CA PHE A 86 1.65 0.58 5.79
C PHE A 86 0.63 -0.52 6.00
N VAL A 87 0.36 -0.83 7.27
CA VAL A 87 -0.65 -1.82 7.68
C VAL A 87 -1.71 -1.09 8.48
N ALA A 88 -2.94 -1.13 8.02
CA ALA A 88 -4.09 -0.67 8.78
C ALA A 88 -4.89 -1.87 9.27
N ILE A 89 -5.25 -1.86 10.55
CA ILE A 89 -6.21 -2.78 11.16
C ILE A 89 -7.21 -1.98 11.99
N SER A 90 -8.42 -2.49 12.13
CA SER A 90 -9.37 -1.97 13.13
C SER A 90 -9.17 -2.68 14.47
N GLY A 91 -9.39 -1.97 15.58
CA GLY A 91 -9.37 -2.55 16.92
C GLY A 91 -10.36 -3.71 17.12
N SER A 92 -11.39 -3.85 16.29
CA SER A 92 -12.27 -5.01 16.29
C SER A 92 -11.74 -6.22 15.50
N GLU A 93 -10.85 -6.00 14.53
CA GLU A 93 -10.34 -7.07 13.65
C GLU A 93 -9.38 -8.04 14.37
N ILE A 94 -8.87 -7.66 15.55
CA ILE A 94 -8.00 -8.55 16.34
C ILE A 94 -8.76 -9.74 16.95
N TYR A 95 -10.08 -9.68 16.99
CA TYR A 95 -10.93 -10.74 17.53
C TYR A 95 -11.32 -11.70 16.40
N SER A 96 -10.69 -12.87 16.38
CA SER A 96 -10.97 -13.93 15.42
C SER A 96 -11.34 -15.24 16.14
N ALA A 97 -12.24 -16.02 15.53
CA ALA A 97 -12.58 -17.37 16.00
C ALA A 97 -11.49 -18.39 15.64
N GLU A 98 -10.73 -18.13 14.57
CA GLU A 98 -9.77 -19.06 13.99
C GLU A 98 -8.34 -18.81 14.51
N MET A 99 -8.06 -17.59 14.98
CA MET A 99 -6.71 -17.14 15.31
C MET A 99 -6.69 -16.36 16.61
N LYS A 100 -5.63 -16.56 17.41
CA LYS A 100 -5.44 -15.80 18.65
C LYS A 100 -5.22 -14.32 18.35
N LYS A 101 -5.75 -13.44 19.21
CA LYS A 101 -5.57 -11.98 19.11
C LYS A 101 -4.11 -11.57 18.99
N THR A 102 -3.24 -12.21 19.79
CA THR A 102 -1.79 -11.96 19.79
C THR A 102 -1.14 -12.37 18.47
N GLU A 103 -1.63 -13.42 17.81
CA GLU A 103 -1.13 -13.84 16.50
C GLU A 103 -1.60 -12.85 15.40
N VAL A 104 -2.84 -12.36 15.45
CA VAL A 104 -3.32 -11.30 14.55
C VAL A 104 -2.44 -10.04 14.66
N LEU A 105 -2.18 -9.59 15.89
CA LEU A 105 -1.31 -8.44 16.16
C LEU A 105 0.14 -8.72 15.73
N THR A 106 0.66 -9.92 15.96
CA THR A 106 2.01 -10.29 15.53
C THR A 106 2.14 -10.28 14.01
N ARG A 107 1.15 -10.82 13.27
CA ARG A 107 1.11 -10.75 11.81
C ARG A 107 1.05 -9.30 11.34
N ALA A 108 0.21 -8.46 11.95
CA ALA A 108 0.12 -7.04 11.59
C ALA A 108 1.46 -6.31 11.79
N MET A 109 2.12 -6.54 12.92
CA MET A 109 3.45 -6.00 13.22
C MET A 109 4.51 -6.45 12.21
N ARG A 110 4.58 -7.75 11.90
CA ARG A 110 5.56 -8.30 10.95
C ARG A 110 5.28 -7.87 9.50
N ARG A 111 4.02 -7.60 9.13
CA ARG A 111 3.66 -6.97 7.85
C ARG A 111 4.07 -5.50 7.77
N ALA A 112 4.15 -4.82 8.92
CA ALA A 112 4.56 -3.42 8.99
C ALA A 112 6.08 -3.23 9.02
N ILE A 113 6.88 -4.30 9.10
CA ILE A 113 8.34 -4.22 9.05
C ILE A 113 8.83 -4.68 7.67
N GLY A 114 9.46 -3.77 6.93
CA GLY A 114 10.05 -4.05 5.63
C GLY A 114 11.52 -4.45 5.75
N VAL A 115 11.97 -5.28 4.82
CA VAL A 115 13.38 -5.65 4.61
C VAL A 115 13.71 -5.29 3.17
N ARG A 116 14.46 -4.21 3.00
CA ARG A 116 14.96 -3.77 1.69
C ARG A 116 16.26 -4.48 1.41
N ARG A 117 16.22 -5.46 0.51
CA ARG A 117 17.38 -6.26 0.14
C ARG A 117 17.99 -5.73 -1.16
N ARG A 118 19.31 -5.61 -1.15
CA ARG A 118 20.12 -5.19 -2.30
C ARG A 118 20.85 -6.40 -2.83
N GLU A 119 20.54 -6.79 -4.05
CA GLU A 119 21.16 -7.94 -4.70
C GLU A 119 21.87 -7.48 -5.97
N VAL A 120 23.18 -7.66 -6.01
CA VAL A 120 23.94 -7.48 -7.24
C VAL A 120 23.89 -8.80 -8.00
N ARG A 121 23.27 -8.78 -9.17
CA ARG A 121 23.19 -9.95 -10.05
C ARG A 121 23.81 -9.63 -11.40
N LYS A 122 24.40 -10.65 -12.02
CA LYS A 122 24.89 -10.54 -13.39
C LYS A 122 23.70 -10.53 -14.36
N VAL A 123 23.65 -9.55 -15.24
CA VAL A 123 22.65 -9.46 -16.30
C VAL A 123 23.31 -9.36 -17.66
N TYR A 124 22.63 -9.88 -18.67
CA TYR A 124 22.99 -9.66 -20.07
C TYR A 124 22.02 -8.68 -20.70
N GLU A 125 22.51 -7.53 -21.15
CA GLU A 125 21.72 -6.48 -21.79
C GLU A 125 22.24 -6.19 -23.19
N GLY A 126 21.33 -6.05 -24.15
CA GLY A 126 21.70 -5.70 -25.51
C GLY A 126 20.52 -5.77 -26.47
N VAL A 127 20.75 -5.30 -27.69
CA VAL A 127 19.83 -5.48 -28.81
C VAL A 127 19.94 -6.92 -29.30
N VAL A 128 18.81 -7.60 -29.46
CA VAL A 128 18.76 -8.92 -30.09
C VAL A 128 19.10 -8.76 -31.57
N SER A 129 20.26 -9.26 -31.96
CA SER A 129 20.75 -9.20 -33.35
C SER A 129 20.52 -10.49 -34.13
N ASP A 130 20.44 -11.62 -33.42
CA ASP A 130 20.10 -12.93 -33.96
C ASP A 130 19.40 -13.75 -32.87
N LEU A 131 18.41 -14.55 -33.26
CA LEU A 131 17.61 -15.36 -32.34
C LEU A 131 17.20 -16.67 -33.03
N ASN A 132 17.66 -17.79 -32.48
CA ASN A 132 17.32 -19.13 -32.95
C ASN A 132 16.81 -19.98 -31.78
N ILE A 133 15.52 -20.27 -31.75
CA ILE A 133 14.88 -21.10 -30.71
C ILE A 133 14.81 -22.53 -31.22
N ARG A 134 15.33 -23.47 -30.43
CA ARG A 134 15.27 -24.91 -30.72
C ARG A 134 14.00 -25.48 -30.12
N MET A 135 13.14 -26.04 -30.96
CA MET A 135 11.90 -26.69 -30.56
C MET A 135 12.06 -28.20 -30.60
N THR A 136 11.46 -28.89 -29.63
CA THR A 136 11.34 -30.35 -29.58
C THR A 136 9.89 -30.76 -29.36
N ARG A 137 9.57 -32.05 -29.52
CA ARG A 137 8.21 -32.56 -29.29
C ARG A 137 7.98 -32.84 -27.80
N HIS A 138 6.80 -32.51 -27.30
CA HIS A 138 6.46 -32.74 -25.89
C HIS A 138 6.39 -34.24 -25.58
N PRO A 139 7.04 -34.73 -24.50
CA PRO A 139 7.10 -36.16 -24.18
C PRO A 139 5.75 -36.86 -24.03
N TYR A 140 4.73 -36.12 -23.57
CA TYR A 140 3.39 -36.66 -23.32
C TYR A 140 2.34 -36.22 -24.35
N ASN A 141 2.68 -35.32 -25.28
CA ASN A 141 1.78 -34.85 -26.33
C ASN A 141 2.56 -34.63 -27.63
N PRO A 142 2.63 -35.64 -28.51
CA PRO A 142 3.44 -35.60 -29.73
C PRO A 142 3.06 -34.47 -30.71
N PHE A 143 1.87 -33.89 -30.57
CA PHE A 143 1.37 -32.80 -31.41
C PHE A 143 1.77 -31.41 -30.89
N GLN A 144 2.31 -31.32 -29.67
CA GLN A 144 2.75 -30.08 -29.06
C GLN A 144 4.27 -29.95 -29.15
N GLN A 145 4.75 -28.81 -29.65
CA GLN A 145 6.16 -28.46 -29.61
C GLN A 145 6.45 -27.62 -28.36
N VAL A 146 7.59 -27.89 -27.73
CA VAL A 146 8.10 -27.11 -26.60
C VAL A 146 9.54 -26.67 -26.88
N PRO A 147 9.94 -25.48 -26.43
CA PRO A 147 11.32 -25.03 -26.57
C PRO A 147 12.26 -25.89 -25.71
N GLU A 148 13.34 -26.38 -26.31
CA GLU A 148 14.43 -27.08 -25.60
C GLU A 148 15.51 -26.09 -25.12
N GLY A 149 15.69 -25.01 -25.88
CA GLY A 149 16.68 -23.96 -25.59
C GLY A 149 16.73 -22.95 -26.73
N ALA A 150 17.61 -21.96 -26.62
CA ALA A 150 17.82 -20.99 -27.69
C ALA A 150 19.29 -20.57 -27.83
N LYS A 151 19.66 -20.14 -29.02
CA LYS A 151 20.85 -19.31 -29.26
C LYS A 151 20.38 -17.88 -29.50
N ILE A 152 20.83 -16.96 -28.68
CA ILE A 152 20.51 -15.53 -28.79
C ILE A 152 21.81 -14.73 -28.89
N VAL A 153 21.89 -13.79 -29.83
CA VAL A 153 23.04 -12.91 -30.00
C VAL A 153 22.65 -11.50 -29.61
N LEU A 154 23.25 -11.01 -28.53
CA LEU A 154 23.05 -9.65 -28.03
C LEU A 154 24.16 -8.73 -28.56
N LYS A 155 23.77 -7.52 -28.96
CA LYS A 155 24.68 -6.50 -29.47
C LYS A 155 24.53 -5.20 -28.68
N THR A 156 25.65 -4.60 -28.29
CA THR A 156 25.75 -3.25 -27.73
C THR A 156 26.63 -2.40 -28.65
N LYS A 157 26.83 -1.12 -28.32
CA LYS A 157 27.78 -0.28 -29.07
C LYS A 157 29.24 -0.74 -28.94
N ALA A 158 29.56 -1.50 -27.90
CA ALA A 158 30.92 -1.95 -27.62
C ALA A 158 31.22 -3.36 -28.14
N GLU A 159 30.26 -4.29 -28.04
CA GLU A 159 30.51 -5.70 -28.39
C GLU A 159 29.26 -6.42 -28.91
N SER A 160 29.47 -7.62 -29.44
CA SER A 160 28.41 -8.58 -29.74
C SER A 160 28.74 -9.92 -29.10
N ARG A 161 27.77 -10.53 -28.42
CA ARG A 161 27.93 -11.78 -27.68
C ARG A 161 26.81 -12.76 -28.00
N ALA A 162 27.18 -13.98 -28.38
CA ALA A 162 26.26 -15.10 -28.49
C ALA A 162 26.10 -15.80 -27.13
N LEU A 163 24.86 -16.08 -26.76
CA LEU A 163 24.47 -16.80 -25.54
C LEU A 163 23.68 -18.06 -25.95
N HIS A 164 24.02 -19.17 -25.31
CA HIS A 164 23.24 -20.40 -25.36
C HIS A 164 22.43 -20.48 -24.07
N VAL A 165 21.11 -20.57 -24.21
CA VAL A 165 20.17 -20.50 -23.09
C VAL A 165 19.31 -21.76 -23.04
N ASP A 166 18.90 -22.12 -21.83
CA ASP A 166 18.14 -23.33 -21.55
C ASP A 166 16.65 -23.21 -21.92
N GLU A 167 15.89 -24.28 -21.65
CA GLU A 167 14.45 -24.35 -21.86
C GLU A 167 13.68 -23.22 -21.16
N ASN A 168 14.08 -22.85 -19.93
CA ASN A 168 13.37 -21.83 -19.14
C ASN A 168 13.47 -20.46 -19.79
N VAL A 169 14.68 -20.06 -20.18
CA VAL A 169 14.90 -18.78 -20.88
C VAL A 169 14.25 -18.80 -22.26
N ALA A 170 14.27 -19.93 -22.96
CA ALA A 170 13.61 -20.07 -24.26
C ALA A 170 12.08 -19.93 -24.17
N LYS A 171 11.44 -20.46 -23.11
CA LYS A 171 10.02 -20.22 -22.81
C LYS A 171 9.73 -18.73 -22.58
N GLU A 172 10.58 -18.05 -21.81
CA GLU A 172 10.45 -16.61 -21.55
C GLU A 172 10.59 -15.77 -22.83
N LEU A 173 11.50 -16.14 -23.75
CA LEU A 173 11.67 -15.48 -25.05
C LEU A 173 10.37 -15.53 -25.88
N ILE A 174 9.73 -16.71 -25.94
CA ILE A 174 8.45 -16.91 -26.65
C ILE A 174 7.32 -16.15 -25.95
N ALA A 175 7.19 -16.32 -24.63
CA ALA A 175 6.11 -15.72 -23.85
C ALA A 175 6.10 -14.18 -23.93
N LYS A 176 7.28 -13.56 -24.04
CA LYS A 176 7.44 -12.10 -24.18
C LYS A 176 7.54 -11.63 -25.62
N GLN A 177 7.40 -12.53 -26.59
CA GLN A 177 7.46 -12.24 -28.02
C GLN A 177 8.71 -11.41 -28.38
N ILE A 178 9.87 -11.86 -27.91
CA ILE A 178 11.14 -11.20 -28.19
C ILE A 178 11.54 -11.44 -29.65
N ASN A 179 11.80 -10.35 -30.38
CA ASN A 179 12.20 -10.37 -31.78
C ASN A 179 13.58 -9.74 -31.98
N VAL A 180 14.18 -9.99 -33.15
CA VAL A 180 15.37 -9.26 -33.60
C VAL A 180 15.06 -7.77 -33.67
N GLY A 181 15.95 -6.95 -33.13
CA GLY A 181 15.80 -5.51 -32.96
C GLY A 181 15.24 -5.07 -31.60
N ASP A 182 14.77 -5.99 -30.77
CA ASP A 182 14.36 -5.67 -29.40
C ASP A 182 15.57 -5.48 -28.47
N VAL A 183 15.52 -4.48 -27.60
CA VAL A 183 16.46 -4.35 -26.49
C VAL A 183 15.93 -5.15 -25.31
N VAL A 184 16.74 -6.11 -24.85
CA VAL A 184 16.37 -7.00 -23.75
C VAL A 184 17.41 -6.97 -22.65
N MET A 185 16.95 -7.28 -21.43
CA MET A 185 17.79 -7.63 -20.30
C MET A 185 17.42 -9.03 -19.81
N ILE A 186 18.42 -9.89 -19.68
CA ILE A 186 18.30 -11.27 -19.21
C ILE A 186 19.03 -11.39 -17.87
N ASP A 187 18.33 -11.76 -16.81
CA ASP A 187 18.93 -12.11 -15.53
C ASP A 187 19.64 -13.46 -15.64
N ALA A 188 20.95 -13.51 -15.36
CA ALA A 188 21.75 -14.71 -15.52
C ALA A 188 21.43 -15.81 -14.48
N GLU A 189 20.85 -15.45 -13.34
CA GLU A 189 20.52 -16.40 -12.26
C GLU A 189 19.09 -16.93 -12.41
N THR A 190 18.14 -16.05 -12.74
CA THR A 190 16.72 -16.44 -12.81
C THR A 190 16.25 -16.80 -14.21
N GLY A 191 17.01 -16.44 -15.25
CA GLY A 191 16.61 -16.59 -16.64
C GLY A 191 15.47 -15.64 -17.08
N LYS A 192 15.01 -14.76 -16.18
CA LYS A 192 13.91 -13.84 -16.44
C LYS A 192 14.30 -12.79 -17.47
N ILE A 193 13.44 -12.57 -18.46
CA ILE A 193 13.69 -11.62 -19.54
C ILE A 193 12.84 -10.37 -19.37
N THR A 194 13.43 -9.20 -19.60
CA THR A 194 12.74 -7.91 -19.62
C THR A 194 12.94 -7.26 -20.99
N LYS A 195 11.86 -7.11 -21.76
CA LYS A 195 11.85 -6.28 -22.98
C LYS A 195 11.85 -4.81 -22.56
N ILE A 196 12.94 -4.11 -22.86
CA ILE A 196 13.13 -2.69 -22.54
C ILE A 196 12.44 -1.83 -23.61
N GLY A 197 12.54 -2.24 -24.88
CA GLY A 197 11.92 -1.52 -25.99
C GLY A 197 12.47 -1.99 -27.33
N LYS A 198 12.16 -1.24 -28.39
CA LYS A 198 12.66 -1.51 -29.75
C LYS A 198 13.80 -0.56 -30.09
N CYS A 199 14.90 -1.10 -30.61
CA CYS A 199 16.08 -0.32 -30.93
C CYS A 199 15.86 0.55 -32.17
N VAL A 200 16.09 1.87 -32.05
CA VAL A 200 15.93 2.84 -33.15
C VAL A 200 16.96 2.62 -34.25
N GLU A 201 18.18 2.23 -33.87
CA GLU A 201 19.34 2.09 -34.76
C GLU A 201 19.36 0.75 -35.50
N SER A 202 18.42 -0.16 -35.19
CA SER A 202 18.41 -1.52 -35.73
C SER A 202 17.71 -1.65 -37.11
N GLY A 203 17.40 -0.53 -37.77
CA GLY A 203 17.03 -0.51 -39.19
C GLY A 203 15.66 -1.11 -39.56
N GLY A 204 14.66 -1.04 -38.68
CA GLY A 204 13.29 -1.51 -38.97
C GLY A 204 12.46 -0.51 -39.77
N GLU A 205 11.44 -1.00 -40.50
CA GLU A 205 10.47 -0.17 -41.22
C GLU A 205 9.83 0.88 -40.30
N VAL A 206 9.68 2.10 -40.85
CA VAL A 206 8.98 3.20 -40.17
C VAL A 206 7.49 2.91 -40.23
N LEU A 207 6.95 2.31 -39.18
CA LEU A 207 5.52 2.10 -39.03
C LEU A 207 4.83 3.43 -38.67
N ASP A 208 3.72 3.73 -39.33
CA ASP A 208 2.94 4.96 -39.10
C ASP A 208 2.31 5.03 -37.69
N ILE A 209 2.14 3.89 -37.02
CA ILE A 209 1.62 3.77 -35.65
C ILE A 209 2.52 2.81 -34.86
N VAL A 210 3.28 3.33 -33.90
CA VAL A 210 4.16 2.54 -33.01
C VAL A 210 3.74 2.78 -31.57
N VAL A 211 3.23 1.73 -30.91
CA VAL A 211 2.91 1.73 -29.46
C VAL A 211 4.12 1.31 -28.63
N GLU A 212 5.13 0.69 -29.25
CA GLU A 212 6.32 0.20 -28.56
C GLU A 212 7.31 1.33 -28.22
N GLN A 213 7.83 1.29 -26.99
CA GLN A 213 8.83 2.24 -26.51
C GLN A 213 10.12 2.11 -27.33
N LYS A 214 10.50 3.19 -28.02
CA LYS A 214 11.76 3.30 -28.76
C LYS A 214 12.91 3.58 -27.80
N VAL A 215 14.01 2.84 -27.94
CA VAL A 215 15.21 2.97 -27.09
C VAL A 215 16.47 2.96 -27.94
N SER A 216 17.53 3.61 -27.46
CA SER A 216 18.85 3.58 -28.11
C SER A 216 19.56 2.25 -27.86
N MET A 217 20.56 1.94 -28.69
CA MET A 217 21.41 0.78 -28.43
C MET A 217 22.17 0.98 -27.11
N PRO A 218 22.21 -0.03 -26.22
CA PRO A 218 22.95 0.07 -24.97
C PRO A 218 24.45 0.28 -25.20
N ASP A 219 25.06 1.09 -24.34
CA ASP A 219 26.50 1.31 -24.28
C ASP A 219 27.18 0.28 -23.36
N GLY A 220 28.49 0.07 -23.56
CA GLY A 220 29.31 -0.82 -22.73
C GLY A 220 29.13 -2.32 -23.03
N PRO A 221 29.67 -3.21 -22.17
CA PRO A 221 29.64 -4.65 -22.40
C PRO A 221 28.21 -5.22 -22.27
N THR A 222 27.95 -6.31 -22.99
CA THR A 222 26.68 -7.06 -22.92
C THR A 222 26.45 -7.65 -21.54
N ALA A 223 27.51 -8.13 -20.88
CA ALA A 223 27.42 -8.62 -19.50
C ALA A 223 27.81 -7.50 -18.54
N LYS A 224 26.91 -7.18 -17.61
CA LYS A 224 27.16 -6.21 -16.54
C LYS A 224 26.50 -6.65 -15.25
N GLU A 225 27.02 -6.17 -14.15
CA GLU A 225 26.39 -6.34 -12.85
C GLU A 225 25.32 -5.26 -12.66
N ARG A 226 24.15 -5.66 -12.17
CA ARG A 226 23.04 -4.75 -11.89
C ARG A 226 22.56 -4.99 -10.48
N GLU A 227 22.42 -3.89 -9.75
CA GLU A 227 21.82 -3.90 -8.42
C GLU A 227 20.29 -3.94 -8.53
N PHE A 228 19.69 -4.92 -7.87
CA PHE A 228 18.26 -5.07 -7.71
C PHE A 228 17.89 -4.76 -6.26
N VAL A 229 17.11 -3.71 -6.08
CA VAL A 229 16.54 -3.35 -4.78
C VAL A 229 15.10 -3.84 -4.74
N HIS A 230 14.78 -4.66 -3.75
CA HIS A 230 13.42 -5.11 -3.52
C HIS A 230 13.11 -5.10 -2.03
N THR A 231 11.88 -4.75 -1.72
CA THR A 231 11.39 -4.66 -0.34
C THR A 231 10.36 -5.76 -0.12
N VAL A 232 10.59 -6.59 0.89
CA VAL A 232 9.68 -7.66 1.35
C VAL A 232 9.39 -7.46 2.82
N THR A 233 8.21 -7.84 3.30
CA THR A 233 7.93 -7.72 4.74
C THR A 233 8.46 -8.93 5.52
N LEU A 234 8.67 -8.79 6.82
CA LEU A 234 9.04 -9.94 7.67
C LEU A 234 7.98 -11.04 7.61
N HIS A 235 6.71 -10.67 7.49
CA HIS A 235 5.63 -11.65 7.33
C HIS A 235 5.72 -12.41 5.99
N ASP A 236 6.06 -11.74 4.89
CA ASP A 236 6.24 -12.42 3.60
C ASP A 236 7.36 -13.46 3.69
N LEU A 237 8.47 -13.10 4.35
CA LEU A 237 9.59 -14.01 4.61
C LEU A 237 9.17 -15.20 5.50
N ASP A 238 8.36 -14.97 6.53
CA ASP A 238 7.81 -16.04 7.36
C ASP A 238 7.00 -17.04 6.54
N VAL A 239 6.08 -16.54 5.70
CA VAL A 239 5.21 -17.38 4.87
C VAL A 239 6.04 -18.18 3.87
N MET A 240 7.04 -17.57 3.24
CA MET A 240 7.95 -18.25 2.31
C MET A 240 8.73 -19.39 2.99
N ASN A 241 9.22 -19.16 4.22
CA ASN A 241 9.97 -20.16 4.97
C ASN A 241 9.07 -21.25 5.56
N ALA A 242 7.84 -20.92 5.93
CA ALA A 242 6.85 -21.89 6.40
C ALA A 242 6.43 -22.86 5.28
N ARG A 243 6.20 -22.35 4.06
CA ARG A 243 5.85 -23.16 2.87
C ARG A 243 6.98 -24.09 2.44
N SER A 244 8.22 -23.63 2.54
CA SER A 244 9.40 -24.44 2.17
C SER A 244 9.65 -25.64 3.10
N GLY A 245 9.05 -25.65 4.30
CA GLY A 245 9.25 -26.69 5.31
C GLY A 245 8.21 -27.81 5.35
N SER A 246 7.14 -27.78 4.54
CA SER A 246 6.03 -28.72 4.70
C SER A 246 5.52 -29.32 3.38
N LEU A 247 6.03 -30.50 3.03
CA LEU A 247 5.45 -31.42 2.02
C LEU A 247 3.95 -31.69 2.28
N PHE A 248 3.51 -31.60 3.55
CA PHE A 248 2.11 -31.78 3.96
C PHE A 248 1.19 -30.64 3.54
N SER A 249 1.68 -29.40 3.44
CA SER A 249 0.85 -28.24 3.03
C SER A 249 0.42 -28.34 1.57
N LEU A 250 1.27 -28.92 0.72
CA LEU A 250 1.02 -29.17 -0.69
C LEU A 250 -0.01 -30.29 -0.91
N LEU A 251 -0.13 -31.21 0.05
CA LEU A 251 -0.99 -32.40 -0.02
C LEU A 251 -2.41 -32.17 0.54
N PHE A 252 -2.57 -31.24 1.50
CA PHE A 252 -3.81 -31.09 2.26
C PHE A 252 -4.45 -29.69 2.23
N GLY A 253 -3.89 -28.73 1.47
CA GLY A 253 -4.61 -27.49 1.12
C GLY A 253 -5.17 -26.70 2.31
N VAL A 254 -4.41 -26.56 3.41
CA VAL A 254 -4.81 -25.72 4.54
C VAL A 254 -3.96 -24.45 4.53
N GLU A 255 -4.56 -23.35 4.07
CA GLU A 255 -3.86 -22.06 3.84
C GLU A 255 -3.72 -21.16 5.08
N ASP A 256 -4.28 -21.51 6.24
CA ASP A 256 -4.22 -20.65 7.44
C ASP A 256 -3.83 -21.40 8.72
N ARG A 257 -2.54 -21.75 8.84
CA ARG A 257 -1.98 -22.13 10.15
C ARG A 257 -1.16 -20.98 10.75
N GLU A 258 -1.26 -20.82 12.07
CA GLU A 258 -0.38 -19.93 12.84
C GLU A 258 1.08 -20.26 12.52
N ILE A 259 1.90 -19.24 12.25
CA ILE A 259 3.31 -19.43 11.94
C ILE A 259 4.04 -19.71 13.26
N SER A 260 4.78 -20.82 13.33
CA SER A 260 5.50 -21.18 14.55
C SER A 260 6.57 -20.15 14.90
N SER A 261 6.82 -20.00 16.20
CA SER A 261 7.91 -19.15 16.71
C SER A 261 9.28 -19.57 16.16
N GLU A 262 9.50 -20.86 15.93
CA GLU A 262 10.74 -21.39 15.34
C GLU A 262 10.98 -20.91 13.91
N VAL A 263 9.92 -20.78 13.08
CA VAL A 263 10.04 -20.21 11.73
C VAL A 263 10.42 -18.74 11.84
N ARG A 264 9.73 -17.98 12.70
CA ARG A 264 10.00 -16.55 12.91
C ARG A 264 11.42 -16.29 13.39
N GLN A 265 11.89 -17.07 14.36
CA GLN A 265 13.26 -16.95 14.87
C GLN A 265 14.30 -17.19 13.76
N ARG A 266 14.12 -18.23 12.93
CA ARG A 266 15.01 -18.49 11.79
C ARG A 266 15.01 -17.35 10.76
N VAL A 267 13.85 -16.75 10.51
CA VAL A 267 13.72 -15.58 9.63
C VAL A 267 14.47 -14.40 10.24
N ASP A 268 14.24 -14.11 11.52
CA ASP A 268 14.88 -12.99 12.23
C ASP A 268 16.42 -13.14 12.25
N GLU A 269 16.94 -14.35 12.48
CA GLU A 269 18.37 -14.65 12.38
C GLU A 269 18.93 -14.47 10.96
N SER A 270 18.14 -14.79 9.94
CA SER A 270 18.54 -14.61 8.54
C SER A 270 18.56 -13.15 8.13
N VAL A 271 17.53 -12.39 8.53
CA VAL A 271 17.45 -10.94 8.30
C VAL A 271 18.59 -10.23 9.02
N LYS A 272 18.86 -10.58 10.29
CA LYS A 272 19.99 -10.03 11.04
C LYS A 272 21.31 -10.23 10.31
N ARG A 273 21.60 -11.44 9.83
CA ARG A 273 22.81 -11.72 9.03
C ARG A 273 22.88 -10.87 7.76
N TRP A 274 21.76 -10.63 7.09
CA TRP A 274 21.75 -9.77 5.89
C TRP A 274 22.01 -8.31 6.22
N VAL A 275 21.49 -7.81 7.34
CA VAL A 275 21.75 -6.45 7.81
C VAL A 275 23.21 -6.29 8.23
N ASP A 276 23.74 -7.23 9.03
CA ASP A 276 25.13 -7.21 9.51
C ASP A 276 26.15 -7.28 8.35
N THR A 277 25.78 -7.93 7.24
CA THR A 277 26.62 -8.01 6.02
C THR A 277 26.37 -6.90 5.01
N GLY A 278 25.49 -5.93 5.33
CA GLY A 278 25.15 -4.81 4.44
C GLY A 278 24.35 -5.19 3.19
N ARG A 279 23.78 -6.41 3.15
CA ARG A 279 22.96 -6.91 2.04
C ARG A 279 21.49 -6.52 2.15
N ALA A 280 21.05 -6.11 3.33
CA ALA A 280 19.70 -5.64 3.57
C ALA A 280 19.66 -4.48 4.57
N GLU A 281 18.57 -3.72 4.50
CA GLU A 281 18.23 -2.63 5.41
C GLU A 281 16.82 -2.89 5.95
N ILE A 282 16.61 -2.69 7.25
CA ILE A 282 15.28 -2.78 7.85
C ILE A 282 14.58 -1.44 7.68
N LEU A 283 13.35 -1.47 7.17
CA LEU A 283 12.48 -0.33 7.04
C LEU A 283 11.36 -0.42 8.08
N PRO A 284 11.41 0.39 9.15
CA PRO A 284 10.30 0.47 10.08
C PRO A 284 9.11 1.13 9.37
N GLY A 285 8.09 0.34 9.05
CA GLY A 285 6.85 0.84 8.49
C GLY A 285 5.90 1.36 9.55
N VAL A 286 4.64 1.51 9.17
CA VAL A 286 3.59 2.05 10.03
C VAL A 286 2.53 0.98 10.27
N LEU A 287 2.28 0.67 11.54
CA LEU A 287 1.09 -0.08 11.97
C LEU A 287 0.06 0.92 12.48
N PHE A 288 -0.99 1.13 11.70
CA PHE A 288 -2.14 1.94 12.06
C PHE A 288 -3.24 1.07 12.66
N ILE A 289 -3.69 1.40 13.88
CA ILE A 289 -4.82 0.74 14.53
C ILE A 289 -5.93 1.77 14.73
N ASP A 290 -7.02 1.64 13.97
CA ASP A 290 -8.21 2.47 14.14
C ASP A 290 -9.10 1.96 15.26
N ASP A 291 -9.96 2.82 15.79
CA ASP A 291 -10.89 2.48 16.88
C ASP A 291 -10.22 1.75 18.06
N VAL A 292 -9.06 2.24 18.49
CA VAL A 292 -8.22 1.58 19.52
C VAL A 292 -8.94 1.33 20.84
N HIS A 293 -9.98 2.10 21.15
CA HIS A 293 -10.85 1.91 22.31
C HIS A 293 -11.59 0.55 22.32
N MET A 294 -11.59 -0.17 21.18
CA MET A 294 -12.13 -1.52 21.05
C MET A 294 -11.17 -2.62 21.52
N LEU A 295 -9.89 -2.31 21.71
CA LEU A 295 -8.90 -3.23 22.24
C LEU A 295 -9.12 -3.48 23.74
N ASP A 296 -8.80 -4.69 24.18
CA ASP A 296 -8.78 -5.07 25.59
C ASP A 296 -7.39 -4.91 26.23
N ILE A 297 -7.35 -5.05 27.55
CA ILE A 297 -6.13 -4.92 28.36
C ILE A 297 -5.01 -5.90 27.94
N GLU A 298 -5.36 -7.08 27.43
CA GLU A 298 -4.37 -8.06 26.95
C GLU A 298 -3.69 -7.57 25.67
N ALA A 299 -4.48 -7.04 24.72
CA ALA A 299 -3.96 -6.44 23.50
C ALA A 299 -3.08 -5.22 23.79
N PHE A 300 -3.48 -4.35 24.72
CA PHE A 300 -2.66 -3.23 25.17
C PHE A 300 -1.34 -3.69 25.82
N SER A 301 -1.38 -4.74 26.64
CA SER A 301 -0.16 -5.32 27.24
C SER A 301 0.77 -5.91 26.18
N PHE A 302 0.23 -6.51 25.12
CA PHE A 302 1.01 -6.96 23.97
C PHE A 302 1.66 -5.78 23.24
N LEU A 303 0.90 -4.73 22.91
CA LEU A 303 1.41 -3.53 22.24
C LEU A 303 2.46 -2.80 23.09
N GLY A 304 2.27 -2.74 24.41
CA GLY A 304 3.22 -2.16 25.36
C GLY A 304 4.61 -2.79 25.26
N ARG A 305 4.68 -4.13 25.29
CA ARG A 305 5.93 -4.88 25.10
C ARG A 305 6.49 -4.74 23.69
N ALA A 306 5.61 -4.71 22.68
CA ALA A 306 6.03 -4.55 21.30
C ALA A 306 6.69 -3.19 21.04
N MET A 307 6.20 -2.10 21.64
CA MET A 307 6.79 -0.76 21.52
C MET A 307 8.22 -0.67 22.08
N GLU A 308 8.61 -1.55 23.00
CA GLU A 308 9.97 -1.59 23.57
C GLU A 308 10.98 -2.26 22.64
N SER A 309 10.52 -2.97 21.60
CA SER A 309 11.42 -3.61 20.64
C SER A 309 12.08 -2.58 19.73
N GLU A 310 13.40 -2.69 19.55
CA GLU A 310 14.18 -1.82 18.66
C GLU A 310 13.72 -1.90 17.19
N LEU A 311 13.17 -3.04 16.79
CA LEU A 311 12.71 -3.30 15.42
C LEU A 311 11.20 -3.10 15.26
N ALA A 312 10.53 -2.50 16.26
CA ALA A 312 9.11 -2.23 16.17
C ALA A 312 8.81 -1.25 15.02
N PRO A 313 7.75 -1.49 14.23
CA PRO A 313 7.21 -0.48 13.34
C PRO A 313 6.64 0.67 14.18
N ILE A 314 6.37 1.79 13.52
CA ILE A 314 5.71 2.92 14.15
C ILE A 314 4.27 2.54 14.43
N ILE A 315 3.91 2.44 15.70
CA ILE A 315 2.55 2.15 16.11
C ILE A 315 1.78 3.47 16.20
N VAL A 316 0.82 3.64 15.29
CA VAL A 316 -0.08 4.80 15.23
C VAL A 316 -1.49 4.33 15.61
N LEU A 317 -1.96 4.76 16.76
CA LEU A 317 -3.29 4.46 17.28
C LEU A 317 -4.23 5.61 16.94
N ALA A 318 -5.49 5.31 16.63
CA ALA A 318 -6.51 6.33 16.42
C ALA A 318 -7.74 6.09 17.29
N THR A 319 -8.31 7.18 17.79
CA THR A 319 -9.53 7.16 18.57
C THR A 319 -10.39 8.38 18.28
N ASN A 320 -11.69 8.17 18.35
CA ASN A 320 -12.74 9.18 18.32
C ASN A 320 -13.49 9.30 19.66
N ARG A 321 -13.08 8.53 20.69
CA ARG A 321 -13.72 8.53 22.00
C ARG A 321 -12.98 9.43 23.00
N GLY A 322 -13.76 10.04 23.89
CA GLY A 322 -13.26 10.75 25.08
C GLY A 322 -12.92 9.75 26.19
N VAL A 323 -13.49 9.91 27.38
CA VAL A 323 -13.32 8.93 28.48
C VAL A 323 -14.24 7.73 28.23
N THR A 324 -13.70 6.52 28.34
CA THR A 324 -14.49 5.28 28.24
C THR A 324 -13.80 4.15 29.00
N LYS A 325 -14.54 3.06 29.22
CA LYS A 325 -14.07 1.87 29.94
C LYS A 325 -13.01 1.13 29.11
N VAL A 326 -11.90 0.77 29.75
CA VAL A 326 -10.90 -0.14 29.15
C VAL A 326 -11.53 -1.53 29.08
N ARG A 327 -11.61 -2.11 27.89
CA ARG A 327 -12.23 -3.43 27.73
C ARG A 327 -11.48 -4.51 28.51
N GLY A 328 -12.25 -5.36 29.19
CA GLY A 328 -11.73 -6.41 30.07
C GLY A 328 -11.41 -5.95 31.49
N THR A 329 -11.64 -4.68 31.83
CA THR A 329 -11.48 -4.16 33.21
C THR A 329 -12.69 -3.30 33.59
N ASP A 330 -12.80 -2.90 34.85
CA ASP A 330 -13.80 -1.92 35.34
C ASP A 330 -13.29 -0.46 35.34
N VAL A 331 -12.10 -0.23 34.80
CA VAL A 331 -11.43 1.08 34.85
C VAL A 331 -11.87 1.96 33.68
N GLU A 332 -12.33 3.16 33.97
CA GLU A 332 -12.48 4.22 32.98
C GLU A 332 -11.17 4.96 32.78
N ALA A 333 -10.79 5.17 31.53
CA ALA A 333 -9.56 5.86 31.17
C ALA A 333 -9.78 6.78 29.97
N PRO A 334 -8.94 7.82 29.80
CA PRO A 334 -8.93 8.61 28.58
C PRO A 334 -8.76 7.70 27.36
N HIS A 335 -9.64 7.86 26.39
CA HIS A 335 -9.67 7.12 25.14
C HIS A 335 -9.87 5.60 25.26
N GLY A 336 -10.18 5.10 26.46
CA GLY A 336 -10.24 3.65 26.72
C GLY A 336 -8.87 2.98 26.68
N ILE A 337 -7.80 3.73 26.91
CA ILE A 337 -6.41 3.26 26.89
C ILE A 337 -5.87 3.24 28.33
N PRO A 338 -5.21 2.15 28.79
CA PRO A 338 -4.52 2.12 30.07
C PRO A 338 -3.52 3.28 30.23
N LEU A 339 -3.44 3.88 31.42
CA LEU A 339 -2.62 5.08 31.65
C LEU A 339 -1.12 4.85 31.37
N ASP A 340 -0.62 3.67 31.73
CA ASP A 340 0.76 3.24 31.48
C ASP A 340 1.11 3.14 29.99
N ILE A 341 0.15 2.77 29.15
CA ILE A 341 0.30 2.79 27.70
C ILE A 341 0.18 4.22 27.19
N LEU A 342 -0.80 4.99 27.68
CA LEU A 342 -1.04 6.36 27.27
C LEU A 342 0.18 7.27 27.49
N ASP A 343 0.90 7.08 28.60
CA ASP A 343 2.15 7.81 28.93
C ASP A 343 3.29 7.56 27.92
N ARG A 344 3.21 6.47 27.15
CA ARG A 344 4.17 6.13 26.09
C ARG A 344 3.78 6.69 24.71
N LEU A 345 2.62 7.35 24.60
CA LEU A 345 2.09 7.83 23.31
C LEU A 345 2.30 9.34 23.14
N LEU A 346 2.79 9.72 21.96
CA LEU A 346 2.74 11.10 21.49
C LEU A 346 1.35 11.41 20.97
N ILE A 347 0.60 12.25 21.67
CA ILE A 347 -0.80 12.56 21.35
C ILE A 347 -0.87 13.71 20.34
N ILE A 348 -1.37 13.43 19.14
CA ILE A 348 -1.63 14.40 18.08
C ILE A 348 -3.14 14.62 17.96
N LYS A 349 -3.58 15.86 18.18
CA LYS A 349 -5.00 16.23 18.10
C LYS A 349 -5.35 16.69 16.69
N THR A 350 -6.47 16.19 16.20
CA THR A 350 -7.11 16.64 14.95
C THR A 350 -8.35 17.46 15.27
N LYS A 351 -8.62 18.48 14.45
CA LYS A 351 -9.74 19.42 14.65
C LYS A 351 -10.81 19.22 13.58
N PRO A 352 -12.07 19.61 13.82
CA PRO A 352 -13.05 19.74 12.74
C PRO A 352 -12.54 20.67 11.63
N TYR A 353 -12.87 20.35 10.38
CA TYR A 353 -12.51 21.19 9.24
C TYR A 353 -13.39 22.44 9.17
N SER A 354 -12.80 23.53 8.72
CA SER A 354 -13.53 24.74 8.32
C SER A 354 -14.29 24.53 7.00
N ARG A 355 -15.26 25.40 6.72
CA ARG A 355 -16.05 25.36 5.47
C ARG A 355 -15.16 25.38 4.22
N ASP A 356 -14.14 26.26 4.20
CA ASP A 356 -13.22 26.37 3.07
C ASP A 356 -12.40 25.08 2.88
N GLU A 357 -11.94 24.47 3.98
CA GLU A 357 -11.24 23.19 3.92
C GLU A 357 -12.16 22.05 3.44
N ILE A 358 -13.42 22.00 3.89
CA ILE A 358 -14.41 21.03 3.41
C ILE A 358 -14.60 21.17 1.89
N LYS A 359 -14.78 22.40 1.41
CA LYS A 359 -14.96 22.70 -0.02
C LYS A 359 -13.77 22.21 -0.84
N GLU A 360 -12.55 22.52 -0.41
CA GLU A 360 -11.33 22.08 -1.09
C GLU A 360 -11.13 20.57 -1.05
N ILE A 361 -11.46 19.90 0.07
CA ILE A 361 -11.43 18.44 0.14
C ILE A 361 -12.41 17.84 -0.86
N LEU A 362 -13.65 18.34 -0.92
CA LEU A 362 -14.67 17.85 -1.86
C LEU A 362 -14.23 18.03 -3.33
N LYS A 363 -13.58 19.16 -3.67
CA LYS A 363 -12.99 19.37 -5.00
C LYS A 363 -11.93 18.33 -5.35
N ILE A 364 -11.00 18.06 -4.42
CA ILE A 364 -9.94 17.07 -4.62
C ILE A 364 -10.55 15.68 -4.82
N ARG A 365 -11.57 15.32 -4.04
CA ARG A 365 -12.29 14.05 -4.16
C ARG A 365 -13.02 13.89 -5.48
N ALA A 366 -13.79 14.91 -5.86
CA ALA A 366 -14.50 14.90 -7.13
C ALA A 366 -13.52 14.72 -8.29
N LYS A 367 -12.37 15.41 -8.27
CA LYS A 367 -11.33 15.26 -9.28
C LYS A 367 -10.71 13.85 -9.29
N GLU A 368 -10.45 13.25 -8.13
CA GLU A 368 -9.91 11.89 -8.01
C GLU A 368 -10.88 10.83 -8.57
N GLU A 369 -12.18 11.00 -8.32
CA GLU A 369 -13.24 10.12 -8.84
C GLU A 369 -13.64 10.44 -10.29
N GLY A 370 -13.09 11.49 -10.90
CA GLY A 370 -13.44 11.94 -12.26
C GLY A 370 -14.85 12.51 -12.37
N ILE A 371 -15.36 13.10 -11.29
CA ILE A 371 -16.68 13.71 -11.19
C ILE A 371 -16.57 15.21 -11.46
N GLU A 372 -17.30 15.69 -12.48
CA GLU A 372 -17.45 17.12 -12.76
C GLU A 372 -18.64 17.69 -11.96
N LEU A 373 -18.38 18.65 -11.08
CA LEU A 373 -19.39 19.32 -10.25
C LEU A 373 -19.63 20.74 -10.76
N SER A 374 -20.88 21.18 -10.76
CA SER A 374 -21.21 22.62 -10.82
C SER A 374 -20.81 23.31 -9.51
N GLU A 375 -20.54 24.62 -9.55
CA GLU A 375 -20.22 25.39 -8.34
C GLU A 375 -21.36 25.37 -7.32
N GLU A 376 -22.61 25.37 -7.77
CA GLU A 376 -23.80 25.29 -6.92
C GLU A 376 -23.91 23.93 -6.23
N ALA A 377 -23.65 22.83 -6.95
CA ALA A 377 -23.61 21.49 -6.37
C ALA A 377 -22.49 21.36 -5.33
N LEU A 378 -21.31 21.92 -5.61
CA LEU A 378 -20.19 21.93 -4.69
C LEU A 378 -20.51 22.73 -3.42
N GLU A 379 -21.13 23.90 -3.55
CA GLU A 379 -21.52 24.74 -2.40
C GLU A 379 -22.59 24.04 -1.55
N LYS A 380 -23.53 23.33 -2.19
CA LYS A 380 -24.52 22.52 -1.49
C LYS A 380 -23.86 21.37 -0.72
N LEU A 381 -22.98 20.60 -1.36
CA LEU A 381 -22.22 19.51 -0.70
C LEU A 381 -21.35 20.03 0.45
N THR A 382 -20.76 21.21 0.30
CA THR A 382 -19.96 21.86 1.35
C THR A 382 -20.84 22.18 2.57
N SER A 383 -22.03 22.74 2.33
CA SER A 383 -23.00 23.04 3.40
C SER A 383 -23.45 21.75 4.12
N LEU A 384 -23.67 20.65 3.39
CA LEU A 384 -23.97 19.35 3.99
C LEU A 384 -22.80 18.78 4.81
N GLY A 385 -21.57 19.03 4.37
CA GLY A 385 -20.37 18.64 5.10
C GLY A 385 -20.20 19.38 6.43
N GLU A 386 -20.57 20.66 6.46
CA GLU A 386 -20.56 21.53 7.64
C GLU A 386 -21.68 21.16 8.63
N GLU A 387 -22.91 20.95 8.14
CA GLU A 387 -24.09 20.64 8.97
C GLU A 387 -24.03 19.21 9.57
N TYR A 388 -23.66 18.24 8.75
CA TYR A 388 -23.71 16.82 9.11
C TYR A 388 -22.32 16.26 9.38
N SER A 389 -21.55 15.99 8.32
CA SER A 389 -20.16 15.56 8.39
C SER A 389 -19.52 15.55 7.00
N LEU A 390 -18.20 15.77 6.95
CA LEU A 390 -17.41 15.59 5.73
C LEU A 390 -17.60 14.19 5.12
N ARG A 391 -17.65 13.14 5.97
CA ARG A 391 -17.85 11.75 5.50
C ARG A 391 -19.16 11.62 4.72
N TYR A 392 -20.25 12.15 5.26
CA TYR A 392 -21.55 12.13 4.58
C TYR A 392 -21.49 12.87 3.25
N ALA A 393 -20.97 14.10 3.23
CA ALA A 393 -20.84 14.88 1.98
C ALA A 393 -19.99 14.16 0.93
N THR A 394 -18.87 13.54 1.31
CA THR A 394 -18.04 12.76 0.38
C THR A 394 -18.76 11.52 -0.15
N GLN A 395 -19.56 10.84 0.68
CA GLN A 395 -20.33 9.67 0.26
C GLN A 395 -21.42 10.00 -0.75
N LEU A 396 -21.92 11.24 -0.78
CA LEU A 396 -22.93 11.70 -1.73
C LEU A 396 -22.38 11.97 -3.14
N LEU A 397 -21.06 12.14 -3.31
CA LEU A 397 -20.43 12.44 -4.60
C LEU A 397 -20.75 11.37 -5.66
N SER A 398 -20.40 10.12 -5.36
CA SER A 398 -20.59 8.99 -6.26
C SER A 398 -22.08 8.72 -6.62
N PRO A 399 -23.03 8.69 -5.66
CA PRO A 399 -24.46 8.62 -5.95
C PRO A 399 -24.97 9.80 -6.77
N ALA A 400 -24.56 11.04 -6.48
CA ALA A 400 -24.98 12.23 -7.24
C ALA A 400 -24.47 12.17 -8.68
N ALA A 401 -23.21 11.74 -8.89
CA ALA A 401 -22.67 11.49 -10.22
C ALA A 401 -23.41 10.40 -10.99
N THR A 402 -23.85 9.34 -10.29
CA THR A 402 -24.65 8.26 -10.88
C THR A 402 -26.03 8.77 -11.29
N LYS A 403 -26.67 9.59 -10.44
CA LYS A 403 -27.96 10.22 -10.73
C LYS A 403 -27.89 11.12 -11.95
N ALA A 404 -26.90 12.02 -12.00
CA ALA A 404 -26.65 12.91 -13.13
C ALA A 404 -26.48 12.11 -14.44
N ARG A 405 -25.64 11.05 -14.41
CA ARG A 405 -25.39 10.18 -15.57
C ARG A 405 -26.64 9.46 -16.05
N ASN A 406 -27.48 8.95 -15.15
CA ASN A 406 -28.74 8.31 -15.51
C ASN A 406 -29.72 9.28 -16.18
N SER A 407 -29.62 10.57 -15.87
CA SER A 407 -30.36 11.66 -16.51
C SER A 407 -29.66 12.21 -17.76
N GLY A 408 -28.59 11.57 -18.24
CA GLY A 408 -27.83 11.99 -19.43
C GLY A 408 -26.92 13.20 -19.21
N LYS A 409 -26.75 13.66 -17.97
CA LYS A 409 -25.87 14.79 -17.62
C LYS A 409 -24.45 14.30 -17.34
N LYS A 410 -23.46 15.08 -17.79
CA LYS A 410 -22.03 14.84 -17.50
C LYS A 410 -21.57 15.56 -16.22
N VAL A 411 -22.16 16.73 -15.96
CA VAL A 411 -21.87 17.56 -14.78
C VAL A 411 -22.97 17.34 -13.75
N VAL A 412 -22.58 17.22 -12.48
CA VAL A 412 -23.51 17.12 -11.35
C VAL A 412 -24.03 18.50 -10.99
N GLU A 413 -25.35 18.63 -10.98
CA GLU A 413 -26.06 19.85 -10.62
C GLU A 413 -26.64 19.77 -9.19
N VAL A 414 -27.06 20.91 -8.66
CA VAL A 414 -27.60 21.00 -7.29
C VAL A 414 -28.82 20.10 -7.09
N ASP A 415 -29.67 19.96 -8.11
CA ASP A 415 -30.85 19.10 -8.08
C ASP A 415 -30.50 17.62 -7.93
N ASP A 416 -29.38 17.17 -8.51
CA ASP A 416 -28.90 15.80 -8.37
C ASP A 416 -28.46 15.56 -6.92
N VAL A 417 -27.75 16.52 -6.30
CA VAL A 417 -27.34 16.45 -4.90
C VAL A 417 -28.55 16.44 -3.96
N LEU A 418 -29.54 17.31 -4.19
CA LEU A 418 -30.78 17.36 -3.40
C LEU A 418 -31.59 16.07 -3.54
N SER A 419 -31.70 15.53 -4.76
CA SER A 419 -32.37 14.25 -4.99
C SER A 419 -31.69 13.13 -4.21
N VAL A 420 -30.36 13.05 -4.21
CA VAL A 420 -29.64 12.02 -3.45
C VAL A 420 -29.75 12.27 -1.94
N GLN A 421 -29.68 13.51 -1.48
CA GLN A 421 -29.85 13.88 -0.07
C GLN A 421 -31.20 13.37 0.48
N SER A 422 -32.27 13.44 -0.32
CA SER A 422 -33.60 12.93 0.09
C SER A 422 -33.67 11.40 0.25
N LEU A 423 -32.74 10.66 -0.34
CA LEU A 423 -32.71 9.19 -0.35
C LEU A 423 -31.76 8.61 0.70
N PHE A 424 -30.65 9.31 0.99
CA PHE A 424 -29.61 8.84 1.89
C PHE A 424 -29.47 9.80 3.07
N VAL A 425 -29.82 9.34 4.27
CA VAL A 425 -29.76 10.13 5.50
C VAL A 425 -28.40 9.99 6.21
N ASP A 426 -28.03 11.00 6.99
CA ASP A 426 -26.82 10.94 7.82
C ASP A 426 -27.04 10.13 9.12
N VAL A 427 -25.97 9.90 9.88
CA VAL A 427 -26.04 9.14 11.15
C VAL A 427 -26.94 9.81 12.18
N LYS A 428 -26.95 11.15 12.25
CA LYS A 428 -27.80 11.90 13.19
C LYS A 428 -29.28 11.75 12.83
N GLN A 429 -29.64 11.96 11.56
CA GLN A 429 -30.99 11.75 11.05
C GLN A 429 -31.46 10.31 11.23
N SER A 430 -30.61 9.33 10.89
CA SER A 430 -30.92 7.92 11.10
C SER A 430 -31.16 7.60 12.58
N SER A 431 -30.33 8.12 13.48
CA SER A 431 -30.50 7.93 14.93
C SER A 431 -31.80 8.56 15.45
N ALA A 432 -32.19 9.72 14.93
CA ALA A 432 -33.45 10.37 15.28
C ALA A 432 -34.65 9.55 14.80
N TYR A 433 -34.61 9.07 13.55
CA TYR A 433 -35.65 8.20 12.98
C TYR A 433 -35.82 6.91 13.77
N LEU A 434 -34.72 6.27 14.21
CA LEU A 434 -34.77 5.06 15.03
C LEU A 434 -35.41 5.30 16.40
N LYS A 435 -35.20 6.48 17.00
CA LYS A 435 -35.89 6.85 18.26
C LYS A 435 -37.39 7.01 18.06
N GLU A 436 -37.82 7.60 16.95
CA GLU A 436 -39.25 7.72 16.61
C GLU A 436 -39.89 6.36 16.32
N MET A 437 -39.10 5.42 15.79
CA MET A 437 -39.53 4.06 15.46
C MET A 437 -39.32 3.04 16.59
N GLU A 438 -38.86 3.45 17.77
CA GLU A 438 -38.43 2.53 18.83
C GLU A 438 -39.52 1.54 19.22
N GLU A 439 -40.78 1.97 19.29
CA GLU A 439 -41.92 1.10 19.63
C GLU A 439 -42.28 0.08 18.54
N LYS A 440 -41.88 0.34 17.28
CA LYS A 440 -42.15 -0.51 16.13
C LYS A 440 -40.96 -1.41 15.77
N MET A 441 -39.80 -1.18 16.36
CA MET A 441 -38.58 -1.93 16.09
C MET A 441 -38.29 -2.93 17.19
N LEU A 442 -37.77 -4.09 16.80
CA LEU A 442 -37.32 -5.11 17.74
C LEU A 442 -36.05 -4.61 18.46
N LYS A 443 -35.98 -4.87 19.77
CA LYS A 443 -34.84 -4.50 20.61
C LYS A 443 -33.67 -5.47 20.50
#